data_AF-A0A212T8R2-F1
#
_entry.id   AF-A0A212T8R2-F1
#
_cell.length_a   1.000
_cell.length_b   1.000
_cell.length_c   1.000
_cell.angle_alpha   90.00
_cell.angle_beta   90.00
_cell.angle_gamma   90.00
#
_symmetry.space_group_name_H-M   'P 1'
#
loop_
_entity.id
_entity.type
_entity.pdbx_description
1 polymer ?
#
loop_
_entity_poly.entity_id
_entity_poly.type
_entity_poly.pdbx_seq_one_letter_code
_entity_poly.pdbx_strand_id
1 'polypeptide(L)'
;MDIFDINQSAIKSLMAEQFSLAAQQYYQALPKPDPQFTCEEVADILGLEVSTVRGYLRLPSYHQRNLPVVQCTESSRGYRIRLSAVQAWQERNSLTLDQDKAQLPEQLLRISHRRTGRRLKAAS
;
A
#
# COMPACT_ATOMS: atom_id res chain seq x y z
N MET A 1 -11.55 59.92 -4.73
CA MET A 1 -11.68 58.52 -5.20
C MET A 1 -13.02 58.42 -5.88
N ASP A 2 -13.02 58.14 -7.17
CA ASP A 2 -14.23 58.12 -8.00
C ASP A 2 -15.07 56.88 -7.71
N ILE A 3 -16.39 57.06 -7.64
CA ILE A 3 -17.39 56.01 -7.40
C ILE A 3 -17.24 54.85 -8.42
N PHE A 4 -16.75 55.16 -9.62
CA PHE A 4 -16.43 54.17 -10.67
C PHE A 4 -15.30 53.22 -10.27
N ASP A 5 -14.25 53.69 -9.59
CA ASP A 5 -13.15 52.84 -9.13
C ASP A 5 -13.58 51.91 -7.99
N ILE A 6 -14.45 52.41 -7.09
CA ILE A 6 -15.04 51.62 -6.00
C ILE A 6 -15.88 50.49 -6.59
N ASN A 7 -16.73 50.79 -7.58
CA ASN A 7 -17.57 49.78 -8.24
C ASN A 7 -16.76 48.74 -9.02
N GLN A 8 -15.69 49.14 -9.71
CA GLN A 8 -14.81 48.18 -10.38
C GLN A 8 -14.10 47.25 -9.41
N SER A 9 -13.63 47.78 -8.26
CA SER A 9 -12.98 46.96 -7.24
C SER A 9 -13.96 45.96 -6.59
N ALA A 10 -15.19 46.39 -6.32
CA ALA A 10 -16.25 45.54 -5.79
C ALA A 10 -16.62 44.40 -6.76
N ILE A 11 -16.78 44.69 -8.06
CA ILE A 11 -17.10 43.68 -9.07
C ILE A 11 -15.95 42.66 -9.21
N LYS A 12 -14.69 43.12 -9.22
CA LYS A 12 -13.53 42.23 -9.27
C LYS A 12 -13.45 41.31 -8.05
N SER A 13 -13.71 41.86 -6.85
CA SER A 13 -13.76 41.08 -5.61
C SER A 13 -14.85 40.01 -5.65
N LEU A 14 -16.06 40.38 -6.09
CA LEU A 14 -17.19 39.47 -6.18
C LEU A 14 -16.92 38.36 -7.21
N MET A 15 -16.31 38.68 -8.35
CA MET A 15 -15.90 37.66 -9.32
C MET A 15 -14.81 36.74 -8.74
N ALA A 16 -13.80 37.27 -8.05
CA ALA A 16 -12.76 36.45 -7.42
C ALA A 16 -13.34 35.48 -6.39
N GLU A 17 -14.31 35.94 -5.59
CA GLU A 17 -15.02 35.11 -4.61
C GLU A 17 -15.83 34.00 -5.30
N GLN A 18 -16.59 34.34 -6.35
CA GLN A 18 -17.35 33.36 -7.12
C GLN A 18 -16.45 32.33 -7.81
N PHE A 19 -15.31 32.76 -8.37
CA PHE A 19 -14.32 31.84 -8.92
C PHE A 19 -13.72 30.92 -7.86
N SER A 20 -13.41 31.45 -6.67
CA SER A 20 -12.89 30.64 -5.56
C SER A 20 -13.89 29.59 -5.13
N LEU A 21 -15.16 29.97 -4.98
CA LEU A 21 -16.25 29.08 -4.58
C LEU A 21 -16.50 27.99 -5.63
N ALA A 22 -16.55 28.36 -6.91
CA ALA A 22 -16.69 27.41 -8.02
C ALA A 22 -15.49 26.46 -8.11
N ALA A 23 -14.27 26.96 -7.92
CA ALA A 23 -13.06 26.13 -7.89
C ALA A 23 -13.10 25.11 -6.73
N GLN A 24 -13.48 25.54 -5.52
CA GLN A 24 -13.62 24.64 -4.38
C GLN A 24 -14.66 23.54 -4.63
N GLN A 25 -15.83 23.90 -5.18
CA GLN A 25 -16.87 22.93 -5.54
C GLN A 25 -16.36 21.93 -6.59
N TYR A 26 -15.63 22.42 -7.59
CA TYR A 26 -15.00 21.56 -8.60
C TYR A 26 -13.98 20.60 -7.97
N TYR A 27 -13.09 21.08 -7.10
CA TYR A 27 -12.10 20.23 -6.41
C TYR A 27 -12.75 19.19 -5.49
N GLN A 28 -13.87 19.52 -4.86
CA GLN A 28 -14.63 18.58 -4.03
C GLN A 28 -15.34 17.50 -4.86
N ALA A 29 -15.73 17.82 -6.09
CA ALA A 29 -16.37 16.89 -7.02
C ALA A 29 -15.37 15.95 -7.71
N LEU A 30 -14.06 16.24 -7.64
CA LEU A 30 -13.05 15.35 -8.21
C LEU A 30 -12.96 14.05 -7.40
N PRO A 31 -12.71 12.91 -8.07
CA PRO A 31 -12.44 11.66 -7.37
C PRO A 31 -11.23 11.84 -6.46
N LYS A 32 -11.36 11.38 -5.20
CA LYS A 32 -10.25 11.45 -4.24
C LYS A 32 -9.07 10.65 -4.78
N PRO A 33 -7.84 11.20 -4.71
CA PRO A 33 -6.66 10.47 -5.14
C PRO A 33 -6.45 9.23 -4.26
N ASP A 34 -6.01 8.14 -4.90
CA ASP A 34 -5.68 6.90 -4.19
C ASP A 34 -4.47 7.12 -3.28
N PRO A 35 -4.60 6.90 -1.95
CA PRO A 35 -3.50 7.08 -1.01
C PRO A 35 -2.29 6.21 -1.36
N GLN A 36 -1.10 6.76 -1.13
CA GLN A 36 0.17 6.12 -1.44
C GLN A 36 1.00 5.97 -0.16
N PHE A 37 1.47 4.75 0.07
CA PHE A 37 2.17 4.35 1.29
C PHE A 37 3.59 3.88 1.00
N THR A 38 4.46 4.03 1.98
CA THR A 38 5.81 3.47 2.03
C THR A 38 5.77 1.95 2.28
N CYS A 39 6.90 1.27 2.08
CA CYS A 39 7.00 -0.15 2.41
C CYS A 39 6.80 -0.43 3.91
N GLU A 40 7.17 0.52 4.77
CA GLU A 40 7.02 0.44 6.23
C GLU A 40 5.55 0.50 6.61
N GLU A 41 4.82 1.51 6.12
CA GLU A 41 3.37 1.63 6.37
C GLU A 41 2.59 0.45 5.79
N VAL A 42 2.97 -0.07 4.61
CA VAL A 42 2.32 -1.27 4.06
C VAL A 42 2.61 -2.51 4.90
N ALA A 43 3.80 -2.64 5.47
CA ALA A 43 4.12 -3.73 6.38
C ALA A 43 3.23 -3.70 7.62
N ASP A 44 2.98 -2.51 8.17
CA ASP A 44 2.06 -2.30 9.29
C ASP A 44 0.61 -2.66 8.91
N ILE A 45 0.14 -2.22 7.72
CA ILE A 45 -1.21 -2.55 7.22
C ILE A 45 -1.41 -4.06 7.05
N LEU A 46 -0.39 -4.76 6.56
CA LEU A 46 -0.44 -6.20 6.29
C LEU A 46 -0.10 -7.06 7.52
N GLY A 47 0.45 -6.47 8.59
CA GLY A 47 0.98 -7.20 9.74
C GLY A 47 2.17 -8.10 9.39
N LEU A 48 3.03 -7.65 8.45
CA LEU A 48 4.19 -8.40 7.95
C LEU A 48 5.50 -7.68 8.27
N GLU A 49 6.62 -8.39 8.13
CA GLU A 49 7.93 -7.75 8.20
C GLU A 49 8.21 -6.91 6.94
N VAL A 50 8.81 -5.73 7.11
CA VAL A 50 9.17 -4.82 5.99
C VAL A 50 10.03 -5.52 4.94
N SER A 51 10.93 -6.42 5.34
CA SER A 51 11.77 -7.19 4.43
C SER A 51 10.94 -8.10 3.51
N THR A 52 9.84 -8.66 4.03
CA THR A 52 8.90 -9.51 3.28
C THR A 52 8.16 -8.69 2.24
N VAL A 53 7.67 -7.50 2.61
CA VAL A 53 7.04 -6.56 1.68
C VAL A 53 8.01 -6.19 0.55
N ARG A 54 9.26 -5.84 0.89
CA ARG A 54 10.31 -5.56 -0.12
C ARG A 54 10.58 -6.77 -1.02
N GLY A 55 10.45 -7.99 -0.49
CA GLY A 55 10.51 -9.22 -1.26
C GLY A 55 9.43 -9.27 -2.34
N TYR A 56 8.19 -8.92 -2.00
CA TYR A 56 7.07 -8.92 -2.96
C TYR A 56 7.22 -7.90 -4.09
N LEU A 57 7.90 -6.78 -3.86
CA LEU A 57 8.17 -5.76 -4.89
C LEU A 57 9.20 -6.25 -5.93
N ARG A 58 10.09 -7.17 -5.54
CA ARG A 58 11.14 -7.71 -6.41
C ARG A 58 10.68 -8.89 -7.25
N LEU A 59 9.49 -9.43 -6.96
CA LEU A 59 8.94 -10.52 -7.74
C LEU A 59 8.65 -10.06 -9.17
N PRO A 60 8.71 -10.95 -10.17
CA PRO A 60 8.26 -10.61 -11.52
C PRO A 60 6.78 -10.22 -11.55
N SER A 61 6.39 -9.36 -12.49
CA SER A 61 5.00 -8.86 -12.61
C SER A 61 3.95 -9.96 -12.83
N TYR A 62 4.35 -11.09 -13.41
CA TYR A 62 3.49 -12.26 -13.61
C TYR A 62 3.33 -13.13 -12.36
N HIS A 63 4.09 -12.88 -11.30
CA HIS A 63 4.01 -13.66 -10.07
C HIS A 63 2.77 -13.28 -9.26
N GLN A 64 1.98 -14.25 -8.81
CA GLN A 64 0.72 -14.00 -8.08
C GLN A 64 0.88 -13.12 -6.83
N ARG A 65 1.98 -13.34 -6.10
CA ARG A 65 2.38 -12.57 -4.90
C ARG A 65 3.07 -11.22 -5.20
N ASN A 66 3.26 -10.83 -6.45
CA ASN A 66 3.85 -9.53 -6.78
C ASN A 66 2.95 -8.40 -6.25
N LEU A 67 3.58 -7.44 -5.57
CA LEU A 67 2.93 -6.21 -5.11
C LEU A 67 3.36 -5.06 -6.04
N PRO A 68 2.43 -4.47 -6.82
CA PRO A 68 2.75 -3.38 -7.74
C PRO A 68 3.22 -2.12 -7.00
N VAL A 69 4.21 -1.43 -7.57
CA VAL A 69 4.77 -0.19 -7.02
C VAL A 69 4.64 0.96 -8.01
N VAL A 70 4.44 2.15 -7.47
CA VAL A 70 4.58 3.41 -8.18
C VAL A 70 5.96 3.97 -7.84
N GLN A 71 6.73 4.28 -8.89
CA GLN A 71 8.02 4.95 -8.72
C GLN A 71 7.78 6.46 -8.67
N CYS A 72 7.88 7.06 -7.49
CA CYS A 72 7.68 8.51 -7.30
C CYS A 72 8.99 9.30 -7.45
N THR A 73 10.14 8.64 -7.33
CA THR A 73 11.46 9.25 -7.55
C THR A 73 12.39 8.27 -8.24
N GLU A 74 13.46 8.76 -8.86
CA GLU A 74 14.52 7.91 -9.43
C GLU A 74 15.29 7.09 -8.38
N SER A 75 15.11 7.39 -7.08
CA SER A 75 15.68 6.61 -5.98
C SER A 75 14.81 5.43 -5.55
N SER A 76 15.43 4.33 -5.16
CA SER A 76 14.80 3.15 -4.54
C SER A 76 14.08 3.44 -3.22
N ARG A 77 14.33 4.59 -2.58
CA ARG A 77 13.56 5.09 -1.43
C ARG A 77 12.20 5.71 -1.80
N GLY A 78 11.98 6.01 -3.08
CA GLY A 78 10.75 6.61 -3.57
C GLY A 78 9.74 5.63 -4.13
N TYR A 79 9.88 4.33 -3.86
CA TYR A 79 8.79 3.40 -4.14
C TYR A 79 7.63 3.69 -3.20
N ARG A 80 6.45 3.84 -3.80
CA ARG A 80 5.18 3.98 -3.11
C ARG A 80 4.23 2.91 -3.59
N ILE A 81 3.33 2.49 -2.72
CA ILE A 81 2.36 1.45 -2.99
C ILE A 81 0.98 2.07 -2.77
N ARG A 82 0.11 1.94 -3.75
CA ARG A 82 -1.26 2.46 -3.68
C ARG A 82 -2.11 1.59 -2.75
N LEU A 83 -3.03 2.19 -2.01
CA LEU A 83 -3.93 1.44 -1.13
C LEU A 83 -4.76 0.42 -1.91
N SER A 84 -5.30 0.80 -3.06
CA SER A 84 -6.05 -0.12 -3.94
C SER A 84 -5.22 -1.34 -4.36
N ALA A 85 -3.92 -1.16 -4.59
CA ALA A 85 -3.02 -2.26 -4.94
C ALA A 85 -2.77 -3.21 -3.76
N VAL A 86 -2.67 -2.68 -2.53
CA VAL A 86 -2.57 -3.49 -1.31
C VAL A 86 -3.84 -4.31 -1.10
N GLN A 87 -5.02 -3.69 -1.23
CA GLN A 87 -6.31 -4.36 -1.09
C GLN A 87 -6.48 -5.47 -2.13
N ALA A 88 -6.24 -5.17 -3.41
CA ALA A 88 -6.29 -6.16 -4.47
C ALA A 88 -5.28 -7.29 -4.26
N TRP A 89 -4.10 -7.00 -3.68
CA TRP A 89 -3.14 -8.04 -3.32
C TRP A 89 -3.65 -8.91 -2.17
N GLN A 90 -4.26 -8.33 -1.14
CA GLN A 90 -4.86 -9.09 -0.03
C GLN A 90 -5.96 -10.01 -0.54
N GLU A 91 -6.86 -9.51 -1.39
CA GLU A 91 -7.94 -10.31 -2.00
C GLU A 91 -7.39 -11.50 -2.82
N ARG A 92 -6.33 -11.28 -3.61
CA ARG A 92 -5.68 -12.37 -4.37
C ARG A 92 -5.03 -13.44 -3.48
N ASN A 93 -4.51 -13.05 -2.33
CA ASN A 93 -3.70 -13.93 -1.48
C ASN A 93 -4.46 -14.49 -0.27
N SER A 94 -5.59 -13.89 0.13
CA SER A 94 -6.48 -14.42 1.16
C SER A 94 -7.09 -15.76 0.72
N LEU A 95 -7.47 -15.87 -0.55
CA LEU A 95 -7.96 -17.11 -1.17
C LEU A 95 -6.91 -18.24 -1.21
N THR A 96 -5.62 -17.89 -1.20
CA THR A 96 -4.52 -18.86 -1.28
C THR A 96 -4.10 -19.37 0.11
N LEU A 97 -4.24 -18.55 1.16
CA LEU A 97 -3.91 -18.94 2.54
C LEU A 97 -4.76 -20.10 3.07
N ASP A 98 -6.00 -20.22 2.60
CA ASP A 98 -6.86 -21.37 2.93
C ASP A 98 -6.45 -22.65 2.18
N GLN A 99 -5.81 -22.53 1.02
CA GLN A 99 -5.34 -23.68 0.25
C GLN A 99 -3.99 -24.22 0.76
N ASP A 100 -3.06 -23.33 1.15
CA ASP A 100 -1.74 -23.73 1.64
C ASP A 100 -1.80 -24.38 3.05
N LYS A 101 -2.79 -24.02 3.89
CA LYS A 101 -3.03 -24.71 5.18
C LYS A 101 -3.49 -26.16 5.00
N ALA A 102 -4.12 -26.49 3.87
CA ALA A 102 -4.58 -27.84 3.58
C ALA A 102 -3.46 -28.78 3.08
N GLN A 103 -2.29 -28.26 2.75
CA GLN A 103 -1.18 -29.01 2.13
C GLN A 103 0.13 -28.86 2.91
N LEU A 104 0.11 -29.12 4.22
CA LEU A 104 1.34 -29.48 4.93
C LEU A 104 1.56 -31.00 4.76
N PRO A 105 2.53 -31.45 3.95
CA PRO A 105 2.85 -32.86 3.88
C PRO A 105 3.35 -33.33 5.25
N GLU A 106 2.74 -34.39 5.79
CA GLU A 106 3.07 -35.04 7.07
C GLU A 106 4.58 -35.38 7.22
N GLN A 107 5.31 -35.38 6.11
CA GLN A 107 6.75 -35.64 6.06
C GLN A 107 7.58 -34.60 6.86
N LEU A 108 7.12 -33.34 6.99
CA LEU A 108 7.83 -32.33 7.78
C LEU A 108 7.60 -32.49 9.29
N LEU A 109 6.50 -33.12 9.71
CA LEU A 109 6.23 -33.44 11.13
C LEU A 109 7.14 -34.57 11.66
N ARG A 110 7.68 -35.42 10.78
CA ARG A 110 8.58 -36.53 11.19
C ARG A 110 10.02 -36.10 11.45
N ILE A 111 10.47 -34.96 10.93
CA ILE A 111 11.87 -34.52 11.06
C ILE A 111 12.14 -33.90 12.44
N SER A 112 11.15 -33.28 13.07
CA SER A 112 11.27 -32.69 14.42
C SER A 112 11.49 -33.75 15.51
N HIS A 113 10.95 -34.97 15.36
CA HIS A 113 11.09 -36.03 16.35
C HIS A 113 12.42 -36.79 16.32
N ARG A 114 13.20 -36.72 15.22
CA ARG A 114 14.52 -37.40 15.16
C ARG A 114 15.66 -36.64 15.84
N ARG A 115 15.53 -35.33 16.03
CA ARG A 115 16.60 -34.52 16.66
C ARG A 115 16.59 -34.56 18.19
N THR A 116 15.43 -34.75 18.82
CA THR A 116 15.31 -34.85 20.29
C THR A 116 15.86 -36.17 20.84
N GLY A 117 15.73 -37.28 20.11
CA GLY A 117 16.28 -38.58 20.54
C GLY A 117 17.82 -38.67 20.50
N ARG A 118 18.49 -37.91 19.63
CA ARG A 118 19.96 -37.99 19.46
C ARG A 118 20.74 -37.20 20.51
N ARG A 119 20.11 -36.23 21.18
CA ARG A 119 20.76 -35.37 22.18
C ARG A 119 20.80 -36.00 23.58
N LEU A 120 19.90 -36.95 23.88
CA LEU A 120 19.87 -37.66 25.17
C LEU A 120 20.88 -38.81 25.26
N LYS A 121 21.30 -39.39 24.13
CA LYS A 121 22.32 -40.46 24.10
C LYS A 121 23.78 -39.97 24.20
N ALA A 122 24.02 -38.67 24.08
CA ALA A 122 25.36 -38.08 24.20
C ALA A 122 25.64 -37.50 25.59
N ALA A 123 24.70 -37.66 26.53
CA ALA A 123 24.78 -37.17 27.90
C ALA A 123 24.72 -38.31 28.94
N SER A 124 25.02 -39.55 28.51
CA SER A 124 25.19 -40.72 29.37
C SER A 124 26.62 -41.25 29.25
#